data_AF-A0A1G3U724-F1
#
_entry.id   AF-A0A1G3U724-F1
#
_cell.length_a   1.000
_cell.length_b   1.000
_cell.length_c   1.000
_cell.angle_alpha   90.00
_cell.angle_beta   90.00
_cell.angle_gamma   90.00
#
_symmetry.space_group_name_H-M   'P 1'
#
loop_
_entity.id
_entity.type
_entity.pdbx_description
1 polymer ?
#
loop_
_entity_poly.entity_id
_entity_poly.type
_entity_poly.pdbx_seq_one_letter_code
_entity_poly.pdbx_strand_id
1 'polypeptide(L)'
;MKKGFTLVELSIVLIIIGLIIGGVIKGTDLINSAQQKKIYNTWVKEWQIVINMYQDKTGNVLADGADNGGTGTADGAMDGIDLNATSTVQARLKEIGLTVPTSNVAASDGGAYRIQGKYVTSEAVITLDKHATTGKNLMKIAGVPTDVAISFDTITDGVLGQGTGNFTWDGNTSTEWPNVETTTTVDVVLEL
;
A
#
# COMPACT_ATOMS: atom_id res chain seq x y z
N MET A 1 -30.20 -29.56 48.58
CA MET A 1 -30.47 -30.04 47.21
C MET A 1 -29.60 -29.23 46.26
N LYS A 2 -28.67 -29.86 45.52
CA LYS A 2 -27.92 -29.16 44.48
C LYS A 2 -28.83 -29.01 43.26
N LYS A 3 -29.18 -27.78 42.88
CA LYS A 3 -29.82 -27.50 41.59
C LYS A 3 -28.80 -27.86 40.50
N GLY A 4 -29.08 -28.91 39.73
CA GLY A 4 -28.34 -29.23 38.51
C GLY A 4 -28.76 -28.30 37.38
N PHE A 5 -27.85 -28.02 36.44
CA PHE A 5 -28.17 -27.29 35.21
C PHE A 5 -29.11 -28.11 34.34
N THR A 6 -30.09 -27.44 33.71
CA THR A 6 -31.00 -28.08 32.77
C THR A 6 -30.35 -28.19 31.38
N LEU A 7 -30.76 -29.20 30.61
CA LEU A 7 -30.36 -29.35 29.20
C LEU A 7 -30.67 -28.08 28.38
N VAL A 8 -31.82 -27.46 28.64
CA VAL A 8 -32.29 -26.26 27.94
C VAL A 8 -31.38 -25.06 28.22
N GLU A 9 -30.93 -24.87 29.46
CA GLU A 9 -29.98 -23.80 29.82
C GLU A 9 -28.65 -23.98 29.08
N LEU A 10 -28.12 -25.21 28.99
CA LEU A 10 -26.89 -25.47 28.24
C LEU A 10 -27.09 -25.32 26.72
N SER A 11 -28.25 -25.70 26.17
CA SER A 11 -28.53 -25.55 24.75
C SER A 11 -28.52 -24.09 24.29
N ILE A 12 -29.13 -23.18 25.05
CA ILE A 12 -29.15 -21.75 24.70
C ILE A 12 -27.74 -21.16 24.81
N VAL A 13 -26.96 -21.56 25.81
CA VAL A 13 -25.58 -21.10 25.97
C VAL A 13 -24.71 -21.50 24.77
N LEU A 14 -24.81 -22.74 24.28
CA LEU A 14 -24.07 -23.19 23.10
C LEU A 14 -24.47 -22.43 21.83
N ILE A 15 -25.76 -22.10 21.67
CA ILE A 15 -26.24 -21.27 20.56
C ILE A 15 -25.62 -19.88 20.63
N ILE A 16 -25.64 -19.24 21.79
CA ILE A 16 -25.08 -17.90 21.99
C ILE A 16 -23.58 -17.89 21.69
N ILE A 17 -22.83 -18.87 22.20
CA ILE A 17 -21.39 -19.00 21.93
C ILE A 17 -21.13 -19.20 20.44
N GLY A 18 -21.92 -20.06 19.77
CA GLY A 18 -21.80 -20.29 18.32
C GLY A 18 -22.03 -19.01 17.50
N LEU A 19 -23.04 -18.22 17.87
CA LEU A 19 -23.34 -16.94 17.20
C LEU A 19 -22.24 -15.89 17.45
N ILE A 20 -21.71 -15.81 18.67
CA ILE A 20 -20.63 -14.87 19.02
C ILE A 20 -19.34 -15.22 18.27
N ILE A 21 -18.93 -16.49 18.25
CA ILE A 21 -17.70 -16.91 17.55
C ILE A 21 -17.83 -16.63 16.04
N GLY A 22 -18.99 -16.94 15.44
CA GLY A 22 -19.23 -16.65 14.03
C GLY A 22 -19.18 -15.15 13.71
N GLY A 23 -19.73 -14.31 14.59
CA GLY A 23 -19.69 -12.85 14.44
C GLY A 23 -18.27 -12.28 14.59
N VAL A 24 -17.50 -12.76 15.55
CA VAL A 24 -16.14 -12.26 15.83
C VAL A 24 -15.18 -12.54 14.67
N ILE A 25 -15.20 -13.75 14.09
CA ILE A 25 -14.30 -14.11 12.97
C ILE A 25 -14.54 -13.20 11.76
N LYS A 26 -15.80 -12.98 11.39
CA LYS A 26 -16.12 -12.06 10.28
C LYS A 26 -15.80 -10.60 10.64
N GLY A 27 -15.94 -10.24 11.92
CA GLY A 27 -15.57 -8.92 12.43
C GLY A 27 -14.08 -8.63 12.30
N THR A 28 -13.21 -9.60 12.61
CA THR A 28 -11.75 -9.42 12.49
C THR A 28 -11.33 -9.25 11.03
N ASP A 29 -11.89 -10.03 10.11
CA ASP A 29 -11.57 -9.90 8.68
C ASP A 29 -12.03 -8.54 8.12
N LEU A 30 -13.22 -8.07 8.52
CA LEU A 30 -13.72 -6.76 8.13
C LEU A 30 -12.80 -5.63 8.63
N ILE A 31 -12.31 -5.72 9.86
CA ILE A 31 -11.37 -4.73 10.43
C ILE A 31 -10.07 -4.75 9.64
N ASN A 32 -9.53 -5.92 9.31
CA ASN A 32 -8.30 -6.05 8.53
C ASN A 32 -8.44 -5.42 7.14
N SER A 33 -9.52 -5.73 6.42
CA SER A 33 -9.80 -5.12 5.11
C SER A 33 -9.99 -3.59 5.20
N ALA A 34 -10.64 -3.10 6.27
CA ALA A 34 -10.79 -1.67 6.50
C ALA A 34 -9.45 -0.97 6.76
N GLN A 35 -8.55 -1.62 7.50
CA GLN A 35 -7.19 -1.12 7.74
C GLN A 35 -6.38 -1.06 6.45
N GLN A 36 -6.39 -2.12 5.63
CA GLN A 36 -5.72 -2.13 4.34
C GLN A 36 -6.26 -1.01 3.43
N LYS A 37 -7.58 -0.86 3.33
CA LYS A 37 -8.21 0.21 2.56
C LYS A 37 -7.87 1.61 3.08
N LYS A 38 -7.74 1.77 4.39
CA LYS A 38 -7.27 3.03 4.98
C LYS A 38 -5.85 3.35 4.50
N ILE A 39 -4.91 2.41 4.64
CA ILE A 39 -3.51 2.60 4.24
C ILE A 39 -3.41 2.96 2.76
N TYR A 40 -4.11 2.22 1.89
CA TYR A 40 -4.14 2.50 0.46
C TYR A 40 -4.60 3.95 0.17
N ASN A 41 -5.70 4.38 0.78
CA ASN A 41 -6.23 5.72 0.54
C ASN A 41 -5.38 6.82 1.17
N THR A 42 -4.80 6.63 2.35
CA THR A 42 -4.07 7.70 3.06
C THR A 42 -2.62 7.85 2.65
N TRP A 43 -2.03 6.80 2.06
CA TRP A 43 -0.61 6.78 1.73
C TRP A 43 -0.39 6.59 0.23
N VAL A 44 -0.78 5.44 -0.33
CA VAL A 44 -0.54 5.12 -1.75
C VAL A 44 -1.25 6.11 -2.68
N LYS A 45 -2.56 6.29 -2.48
CA LYS A 45 -3.38 7.16 -3.33
C LYS A 45 -3.05 8.64 -3.16
N GLU A 46 -2.77 9.10 -1.94
CA GLU A 46 -2.36 10.50 -1.69
C GLU A 46 -1.04 10.81 -2.38
N TRP A 47 -0.06 9.89 -2.37
CA TRP A 47 1.16 10.07 -3.15
C TRP A 47 0.90 10.18 -4.65
N GLN A 48 0.02 9.33 -5.21
CA GLN A 48 -0.36 9.41 -6.62
C GLN A 48 -1.01 10.77 -6.96
N ILE A 49 -1.89 11.26 -6.08
CA ILE A 49 -2.54 12.56 -6.24
C ILE A 49 -1.50 13.68 -6.21
N VAL A 50 -0.59 13.67 -5.22
CA VAL A 50 0.42 14.73 -5.05
C VAL A 50 1.40 14.77 -6.23
N ILE A 51 1.77 13.63 -6.80
CA ILE A 51 2.59 13.57 -8.01
C ILE A 51 1.88 14.24 -9.18
N ASN A 52 0.61 13.90 -9.42
CA ASN A 52 -0.17 14.49 -10.50
C ASN A 52 -0.40 16.00 -10.28
N MET A 53 -0.69 16.41 -9.04
CA MET A 53 -0.83 17.83 -8.69
C MET A 53 0.46 18.63 -8.88
N TYR A 54 1.63 18.01 -8.64
CA TYR A 54 2.90 18.64 -8.94
C TYR A 54 3.03 18.91 -10.44
N GLN A 55 2.75 17.89 -11.27
CA GLN A 55 2.83 18.00 -12.71
C GLN A 55 1.83 19.02 -13.27
N ASP A 56 0.59 19.04 -12.76
CA ASP A 56 -0.41 20.03 -13.15
C ASP A 56 0.01 21.47 -12.81
N LYS A 57 0.76 21.65 -11.72
CA LYS A 57 1.16 22.97 -11.23
C LYS A 57 2.45 23.50 -11.87
N THR A 58 3.42 22.63 -12.11
CA THR A 58 4.75 23.02 -12.60
C THR A 58 4.92 22.77 -14.09
N GLY A 59 4.12 21.88 -14.68
CA GLY A 59 4.30 21.36 -16.04
C GLY A 59 5.42 20.32 -16.16
N ASN A 60 6.14 20.03 -15.07
CA ASN A 60 7.26 19.09 -15.04
C ASN A 60 6.91 17.82 -14.26
N VAL A 61 7.57 16.72 -14.57
CA VAL A 61 7.42 15.47 -13.82
C VAL A 61 8.13 15.61 -12.46
N LEU A 62 7.48 15.17 -11.39
CA LEU A 62 8.10 15.12 -10.07
C LEU A 62 9.22 14.08 -10.06
N ALA A 63 10.35 14.36 -9.40
CA ALA A 63 11.50 13.47 -9.34
C ALA A 63 12.22 13.24 -10.69
N ASP A 64 12.08 14.18 -11.64
CA ASP A 64 12.76 14.21 -12.94
C ASP A 64 13.73 15.41 -13.01
N GLY A 65 15.01 15.19 -12.76
CA GLY A 65 16.02 16.23 -12.68
C GLY A 65 16.06 17.00 -11.35
N ALA A 66 17.21 17.64 -11.08
CA ALA A 66 17.50 18.29 -9.79
C ALA A 66 16.51 19.41 -9.39
N ASP A 67 15.97 20.13 -10.37
CA ASP A 67 14.99 21.21 -10.13
C ASP A 67 13.62 20.65 -9.70
N ASN A 68 13.28 19.42 -10.11
CA ASN A 68 12.02 18.76 -9.77
C ASN A 68 12.14 17.73 -8.64
N GLY A 69 13.27 17.75 -7.91
CA GLY A 69 13.51 16.87 -6.77
C GLY A 69 14.13 15.51 -7.13
N GLY A 70 14.41 15.30 -8.41
CA GLY A 70 15.12 14.15 -8.97
C GLY A 70 16.63 14.31 -8.95
N THR A 71 17.31 13.54 -9.78
CA THR A 71 18.75 13.65 -10.05
C THR A 71 19.01 13.75 -11.55
N GLY A 72 20.22 14.05 -11.99
CA GLY A 72 20.49 14.10 -13.44
C GLY A 72 19.70 15.18 -14.18
N THR A 73 19.24 14.85 -15.40
CA THR A 73 18.64 15.79 -16.35
C THR A 73 17.14 15.59 -16.46
N ALA A 74 16.39 16.68 -16.57
CA ALA A 74 14.95 16.63 -16.82
C ALA A 74 14.66 16.05 -18.23
N ASP A 75 14.38 14.75 -18.31
CA ASP A 75 14.15 14.00 -19.55
C ASP A 75 12.71 13.49 -19.72
N GLY A 76 11.84 13.84 -18.77
CA GLY A 76 10.44 13.42 -18.71
C GLY A 76 10.24 12.10 -17.95
N ALA A 77 11.31 11.51 -17.41
CA ALA A 77 11.25 10.28 -16.66
C ALA A 77 11.76 10.45 -15.22
N MET A 78 11.15 9.73 -14.29
CA MET A 78 11.57 9.75 -12.89
C MET A 78 12.94 9.06 -12.70
N ASP A 79 13.72 9.55 -11.73
CA ASP A 79 15.13 9.18 -11.54
C ASP A 79 15.40 8.09 -10.49
N GLY A 80 14.38 7.36 -10.04
CA GLY A 80 14.55 6.31 -9.03
C GLY A 80 14.79 6.86 -7.63
N ILE A 81 14.08 7.92 -7.25
CA ILE A 81 14.26 8.58 -5.94
C ILE A 81 13.57 7.80 -4.84
N ASP A 82 14.35 7.27 -3.91
CA ASP A 82 13.87 6.70 -2.65
C ASP A 82 13.44 7.82 -1.70
N LEU A 83 12.14 7.86 -1.40
CA LEU A 83 11.52 8.90 -0.59
C LEU A 83 11.80 8.72 0.91
N ASN A 84 12.30 7.58 1.36
CA ASN A 84 12.71 7.36 2.75
C ASN A 84 14.19 7.71 2.96
N ALA A 85 15.03 7.49 1.94
CA ALA A 85 16.46 7.80 2.00
C ALA A 85 16.78 9.26 1.66
N THR A 86 15.90 9.94 0.92
CA THR A 86 16.10 11.32 0.47
C THR A 86 14.87 12.17 0.73
N SER A 87 15.07 13.49 0.86
CA SER A 87 14.00 14.46 1.12
C SER A 87 13.87 15.51 0.00
N THR A 88 14.52 15.31 -1.15
CA THR A 88 14.55 16.29 -2.25
C THR A 88 13.16 16.50 -2.84
N VAL A 89 12.45 15.40 -3.11
CA VAL A 89 11.06 15.40 -3.60
C VAL A 89 10.14 16.11 -2.60
N GLN A 90 10.22 15.74 -1.32
CA GLN A 90 9.43 16.33 -0.24
C GLN A 90 9.69 17.82 -0.07
N ALA A 91 10.96 18.24 -0.19
CA ALA A 91 11.32 19.66 -0.15
C ALA A 91 10.67 20.42 -1.31
N ARG A 92 10.72 19.88 -2.54
CA ARG A 92 10.07 20.50 -3.71
C ARG A 92 8.56 20.60 -3.57
N LEU A 93 7.91 19.57 -3.03
CA LEU A 93 6.48 19.61 -2.72
C LEU A 93 6.16 20.75 -1.75
N LYS A 94 6.92 20.89 -0.67
CA LYS A 94 6.75 21.94 0.35
C LYS A 94 6.97 23.34 -0.23
N GLU A 95 7.98 23.52 -1.09
CA GLU A 95 8.28 24.81 -1.73
C GLU A 95 7.12 25.33 -2.59
N ILE A 96 6.42 24.44 -3.28
CA ILE A 96 5.25 24.81 -4.07
C ILE A 96 3.95 24.73 -3.25
N GLY A 97 4.01 24.50 -1.94
CA GLY A 97 2.84 24.47 -1.07
C GLY A 97 1.95 23.22 -1.22
N LEU A 98 2.48 22.13 -1.78
CA LEU A 98 1.84 20.83 -1.68
C LEU A 98 2.23 20.17 -0.35
N THR A 99 1.25 19.51 0.27
CA THR A 99 1.48 18.79 1.53
C THR A 99 1.98 17.39 1.22
N VAL A 100 3.05 16.98 1.88
CA VAL A 100 3.58 15.62 1.76
C VAL A 100 2.61 14.65 2.43
N PRO A 101 2.22 13.54 1.76
CA PRO A 101 1.33 12.55 2.33
C PRO A 101 1.83 12.01 3.67
N THR A 102 0.89 11.76 4.59
CA THR A 102 1.22 11.35 5.95
C THR A 102 1.68 9.90 6.01
N SER A 103 2.67 9.64 6.86
CA SER A 103 3.19 8.32 7.17
C SER A 103 3.12 8.02 8.67
N ASN A 104 3.06 6.73 9.04
CA ASN A 104 3.22 6.29 10.42
C ASN A 104 4.69 6.03 10.83
N VAL A 105 5.64 6.33 9.95
CA VAL A 105 7.10 6.29 10.16
C VAL A 105 7.62 7.73 10.15
N ALA A 106 7.77 8.30 11.35
CA ALA A 106 8.08 9.73 11.51
C ALA A 106 9.37 10.18 10.81
N ALA A 107 10.38 9.32 10.72
CA ALA A 107 11.66 9.64 10.10
C ALA A 107 11.61 9.68 8.56
N SER A 108 10.56 9.15 7.94
CA SER A 108 10.48 8.99 6.49
C SER A 108 9.90 10.19 5.74
N ASP A 109 9.37 11.20 6.45
CA ASP A 109 8.68 12.36 5.85
C ASP A 109 7.69 11.93 4.75
N GLY A 110 6.88 10.89 5.03
CA GLY A 110 5.90 10.35 4.08
C GLY A 110 6.39 9.22 3.17
N GLY A 111 7.71 9.02 3.05
CA GLY A 111 8.31 8.09 2.08
C GLY A 111 8.24 6.60 2.44
N ALA A 112 7.98 6.26 3.69
CA ALA A 112 7.80 4.87 4.14
C ALA A 112 6.48 4.71 4.89
N TYR A 113 5.97 3.49 5.03
CA TYR A 113 4.82 3.18 5.88
C TYR A 113 4.97 1.80 6.48
N ARG A 114 4.81 1.68 7.80
CA ARG A 114 4.87 0.40 8.51
C ARG A 114 3.50 -0.28 8.43
N ILE A 115 3.43 -1.38 7.70
CA ILE A 115 2.21 -2.12 7.40
C ILE A 115 2.21 -3.42 8.18
N GLN A 116 1.11 -3.66 8.91
CA GLN A 116 0.86 -4.94 9.55
C GLN A 116 0.04 -5.82 8.59
N GLY A 117 0.72 -6.78 7.94
CA GLY A 117 0.06 -7.87 7.23
C GLY A 117 -0.29 -9.02 8.18
N LYS A 118 -1.01 -10.01 7.66
CA LYS A 118 -1.41 -11.21 8.40
C LYS A 118 -0.21 -12.04 8.87
N TYR A 119 0.83 -12.15 8.03
CA TYR A 119 1.99 -13.02 8.28
C TYR A 119 3.25 -12.26 8.68
N VAL A 120 3.36 -10.98 8.33
CA VAL A 120 4.53 -10.15 8.62
C VAL A 120 4.14 -8.69 8.83
N THR A 121 4.86 -8.01 9.71
CA THR A 121 4.86 -6.54 9.75
C THR A 121 6.11 -6.06 9.03
N SER A 122 5.93 -5.29 7.97
CA SER A 122 7.01 -4.78 7.13
C SER A 122 6.93 -3.26 7.00
N GLU A 123 8.08 -2.63 6.78
CA GLU A 123 8.14 -1.23 6.40
C GLU A 123 8.20 -1.15 4.88
N ALA A 124 7.14 -0.62 4.28
CA ALA A 124 7.05 -0.42 2.85
C ALA A 124 7.63 0.95 2.49
N VAL A 125 8.43 1.04 1.42
CA VAL A 125 9.12 2.27 1.02
C VAL A 125 8.74 2.63 -0.42
N ILE A 126 8.44 3.90 -0.67
CA ILE A 126 8.16 4.41 -2.01
C ILE A 126 9.44 4.88 -2.68
N THR A 127 9.62 4.45 -3.93
CA THR A 127 10.60 4.97 -4.88
C THR A 127 9.87 5.49 -6.11
N LEU A 128 10.17 6.72 -6.52
CA LEU A 128 9.66 7.31 -7.76
C LEU A 128 10.63 6.99 -8.90
N ASP A 129 10.23 6.14 -9.84
CA ASP A 129 11.11 5.57 -10.85
C ASP A 129 10.39 5.45 -12.20
N LYS A 130 11.11 5.00 -13.22
CA LYS A 130 10.54 4.62 -14.51
C LYS A 130 10.61 3.11 -14.71
N HIS A 131 9.61 2.59 -15.39
CA HIS A 131 9.59 1.19 -15.80
C HIS A 131 10.78 0.91 -16.72
N ALA A 132 11.65 -0.03 -16.34
CA ALA A 132 12.87 -0.33 -17.09
C ALA A 132 12.61 -0.69 -18.57
N THR A 133 11.51 -1.41 -18.85
CA THR A 133 11.12 -1.80 -20.21
C THR A 133 10.26 -0.79 -20.96
N THR A 134 9.23 -0.20 -20.34
CA THR A 134 8.27 0.67 -21.05
C THR A 134 8.68 2.15 -21.04
N GLY A 135 9.57 2.54 -20.13
CA GLY A 135 9.99 3.93 -19.93
C GLY A 135 8.93 4.82 -19.28
N LYS A 136 7.77 4.26 -18.90
CA LYS A 136 6.71 5.00 -18.22
C LYS A 136 7.08 5.29 -16.77
N ASN A 137 6.61 6.43 -16.26
CA ASN A 137 6.77 6.75 -14.85
C ASN A 137 5.91 5.84 -13.98
N LEU A 138 6.47 5.42 -12.85
CA LEU A 138 5.83 4.54 -11.89
C LEU A 138 6.19 4.94 -10.46
N MET A 139 5.31 4.54 -9.55
CA MET A 139 5.60 4.52 -8.13
C MET A 139 5.89 3.08 -7.73
N LYS A 140 7.13 2.78 -7.39
CA LYS A 140 7.52 1.50 -6.81
C LYS A 140 7.32 1.54 -5.31
N ILE A 141 6.73 0.49 -4.74
CA ILE A 141 6.58 0.31 -3.31
C ILE A 141 7.27 -0.99 -2.92
N ALA A 142 8.44 -0.88 -2.31
CA ALA A 142 9.23 -2.03 -1.88
C ALA A 142 8.76 -2.53 -0.51
N GLY A 143 8.78 -3.85 -0.29
CA GLY A 143 8.55 -4.45 1.04
C GLY A 143 7.09 -4.47 1.53
N VAL A 144 6.11 -4.49 0.64
CA VAL A 144 4.68 -4.60 1.01
C VAL A 144 4.39 -6.05 1.45
N PRO A 145 3.71 -6.28 2.59
CA PRO A 145 3.24 -7.62 2.94
C PRO A 145 2.35 -8.20 1.84
N THR A 146 2.58 -9.45 1.43
CA THR A 146 1.93 -10.03 0.23
C THR A 146 0.41 -10.05 0.33
N ASP A 147 -0.15 -10.32 1.51
CA ASP A 147 -1.60 -10.29 1.74
C ASP A 147 -2.19 -8.87 1.55
N VAL A 148 -1.41 -7.84 1.89
CA VAL A 148 -1.80 -6.45 1.71
C VAL A 148 -1.64 -6.03 0.25
N ALA A 149 -0.59 -6.48 -0.44
CA ALA A 149 -0.39 -6.22 -1.87
C ALA A 149 -1.54 -6.77 -2.71
N ILE A 150 -1.96 -8.01 -2.46
CA ILE A 150 -3.16 -8.61 -3.09
C ILE A 150 -4.41 -7.76 -2.80
N SER A 151 -4.54 -7.27 -1.57
CA SER A 151 -5.69 -6.46 -1.19
C SER A 151 -5.67 -5.08 -1.88
N PHE A 152 -4.51 -4.48 -2.07
CA PHE A 152 -4.35 -3.21 -2.79
C PHE A 152 -4.67 -3.36 -4.28
N ASP A 153 -4.24 -4.46 -4.89
CA ASP A 153 -4.60 -4.84 -6.26
C ASP A 153 -6.13 -4.88 -6.42
N THR A 154 -6.81 -5.70 -5.61
CA THR A 154 -8.28 -5.81 -5.65
C THR A 154 -9.01 -4.51 -5.30
N ILE A 155 -8.43 -3.62 -4.49
CA ILE A 155 -9.00 -2.29 -4.23
C ILE A 155 -8.89 -1.38 -5.46
N THR A 156 -7.85 -1.57 -6.28
CA THR A 156 -7.54 -0.72 -7.43
C THR A 156 -8.41 -1.06 -8.63
N ASP A 157 -8.53 -2.34 -8.98
CA ASP A 157 -9.21 -2.76 -10.22
C ASP A 157 -10.44 -3.66 -9.99
N GLY A 158 -10.68 -4.12 -8.76
CA GLY A 158 -11.80 -4.99 -8.41
C GLY A 158 -11.63 -6.45 -8.85
N VAL A 159 -10.47 -6.82 -9.38
CA VAL A 159 -10.15 -8.18 -9.86
C VAL A 159 -9.00 -8.74 -9.02
N LEU A 160 -8.93 -10.07 -8.93
CA LEU A 160 -7.78 -10.75 -8.35
C LEU A 160 -6.85 -11.16 -9.49
N GLY A 161 -5.70 -10.51 -9.63
CA GLY A 161 -4.65 -10.94 -10.56
C GLY A 161 -3.76 -9.82 -11.07
N GLN A 162 -2.44 -10.06 -11.08
CA GLN A 162 -1.44 -9.07 -11.48
C GLN A 162 -1.41 -8.70 -12.97
N GLY A 163 -2.05 -9.51 -13.82
CA GLY A 163 -1.93 -9.36 -15.27
C GLY A 163 -2.78 -8.23 -15.87
N THR A 164 -3.60 -7.57 -15.05
CA THR A 164 -4.57 -6.57 -15.51
C THR A 164 -4.50 -5.35 -14.59
N GLY A 165 -4.40 -4.14 -15.15
CA GLY A 165 -4.39 -2.91 -14.36
C GLY A 165 -3.00 -2.29 -14.14
N ASN A 166 -2.98 -1.20 -13.39
CA ASN A 166 -1.77 -0.39 -13.18
C ASN A 166 -0.95 -0.82 -11.96
N PHE A 167 -1.45 -1.74 -11.12
CA PHE A 167 -0.80 -2.17 -9.88
C PHE A 167 -0.30 -3.62 -10.03
N THR A 168 1.01 -3.83 -10.10
CA THR A 168 1.59 -5.15 -10.45
C THR A 168 2.78 -5.52 -9.56
N TRP A 169 3.26 -6.77 -9.62
CA TRP A 169 4.56 -7.12 -9.02
C TRP A 169 5.65 -6.39 -9.77
N ASP A 170 6.59 -5.81 -9.04
CA ASP A 170 7.85 -5.42 -9.66
C ASP A 170 8.62 -6.63 -10.20
N GLY A 171 9.03 -6.56 -11.47
CA GLY A 171 9.92 -7.54 -12.10
C GLY A 171 9.35 -8.94 -12.32
N ASN A 172 8.04 -9.17 -12.14
CA ASN A 172 7.41 -10.47 -12.38
C ASN A 172 6.39 -10.43 -13.53
N THR A 173 6.37 -11.48 -14.35
CA THR A 173 5.41 -11.67 -15.45
C THR A 173 4.32 -12.69 -15.12
N SER A 174 4.25 -13.16 -13.87
CA SER A 174 3.20 -14.05 -13.38
C SER A 174 1.85 -13.36 -13.45
N THR A 175 0.82 -14.10 -13.83
CA THR A 175 -0.58 -13.65 -13.75
C THR A 175 -1.15 -13.78 -12.33
N GLU A 176 -0.45 -14.52 -11.46
CA GLU A 176 -0.89 -14.84 -10.10
C GLU A 176 0.07 -14.27 -9.05
N TRP A 177 -0.49 -13.80 -7.94
CA TRP A 177 0.24 -13.40 -6.75
C TRP A 177 0.89 -14.62 -6.07
N PRO A 178 2.06 -14.46 -5.41
CA PRO A 178 2.74 -15.56 -4.78
C PRO A 178 2.00 -16.03 -3.51
N ASN A 179 2.33 -17.23 -3.04
CA ASN A 179 1.78 -17.74 -1.80
C ASN A 179 2.26 -16.88 -0.61
N VAL A 180 1.29 -16.30 0.10
CA VAL A 180 1.49 -15.40 1.24
C VAL A 180 2.22 -16.03 2.43
N GLU A 181 2.22 -17.37 2.56
CA GLU A 181 2.90 -18.07 3.65
C GLU A 181 4.38 -18.30 3.39
N THR A 182 4.77 -18.41 2.10
CA THR A 182 6.17 -18.64 1.72
C THR A 182 6.87 -17.36 1.28
N THR A 183 6.14 -16.47 0.62
CA THR A 183 6.59 -15.15 0.20
C THR A 183 5.79 -14.12 1.00
N THR A 184 6.35 -13.67 2.13
CA THR A 184 5.63 -12.81 3.07
C THR A 184 5.64 -11.34 2.68
N THR A 185 6.59 -10.91 1.86
CA THR A 185 6.68 -9.55 1.30
C THR A 185 6.96 -9.58 -0.19
N VAL A 186 6.44 -8.57 -0.90
CA VAL A 186 6.64 -8.34 -2.33
C VAL A 186 6.89 -6.86 -2.60
N ASP A 187 7.60 -6.59 -3.70
CA ASP A 187 7.73 -5.26 -4.26
C ASP A 187 6.65 -5.08 -5.31
N VAL A 188 5.96 -3.95 -5.29
CA VAL A 188 4.86 -3.66 -6.21
C VAL A 188 5.14 -2.36 -6.95
N VAL A 189 4.56 -2.22 -8.14
CA VAL A 189 4.63 -0.99 -8.92
C VAL A 189 3.25 -0.51 -9.26
N LEU A 190 3.07 0.81 -9.25
CA LEU A 190 1.89 1.51 -9.72
C LEU A 190 2.29 2.39 -10.90
N GLU A 191 1.85 2.06 -12.11
CA GLU A 191 2.05 2.95 -13.28
C GLU A 191 1.22 4.23 -13.11
N LEU A 192 1.87 5.39 -13.31
CA LEU A 192 1.32 6.73 -13.08
C LEU A 192 0.69 7.32 -14.35
#